data_AF-U7DYY6-F1
#
_entry.id   AF-U7DYY6-F1
#
_cell.length_a   1.000
_cell.length_b   1.000
_cell.length_c   1.000
_cell.angle_alpha   90.00
_cell.angle_beta   90.00
_cell.angle_gamma   90.00
#
_symmetry.space_group_name_H-M   'P 1'
#
loop_
_entity.id
_entity.type
_entity.pdbx_description
1 polymer ?
#
loop_
_entity_poly.entity_id
_entity_poly.type
_entity_poly.pdbx_seq_one_letter_code
_entity_poly.pdbx_strand_id
1 'polypeptide(L)' 'MELLTFMTENVPIMVAVVVIVLLFRGCCGGASKSVKTMKAPGRNYRMPRSNFEANPSAYFRGLREG' A
#
# COMPACT_ATOMS: atom_id res chain seq x y z
N MET A 1 -7.00 33.16 -31.34
CA MET A 1 -6.14 33.44 -30.17
C MET A 1 -6.77 32.94 -28.87
N GLU A 2 -8.11 32.91 -28.77
CA GLU A 2 -8.88 32.39 -27.61
C GLU A 2 -8.70 30.89 -27.28
N LEU A 3 -8.54 30.01 -28.29
CA LEU A 3 -8.35 28.57 -28.03
C LEU A 3 -6.95 28.24 -27.49
N LEU A 4 -5.97 29.09 -27.79
CA LEU A 4 -4.57 28.90 -27.41
C LEU A 4 -4.36 29.35 -25.95
N THR A 5 -4.99 30.46 -25.54
CA THR A 5 -5.00 30.90 -24.14
C THR A 5 -5.72 29.91 -23.24
N PHE A 6 -6.88 29.37 -23.68
CA PHE A 6 -7.61 28.34 -22.95
C PHE A 6 -6.79 27.07 -22.73
N MET A 7 -6.04 26.63 -23.73
CA MET A 7 -5.14 25.46 -23.59
C MET A 7 -4.00 25.74 -22.61
N THR A 8 -3.47 26.97 -22.59
CA THR A 8 -2.34 27.38 -21.74
C THR A 8 -2.74 27.60 -20.28
N GLU A 9 -3.94 28.15 -20.05
CA GLU A 9 -4.52 28.41 -18.71
C GLU A 9 -4.81 27.12 -17.95
N ASN A 10 -5.16 26.05 -18.66
CA ASN A 10 -5.46 24.74 -18.07
C ASN A 10 -4.23 23.82 -17.94
N VAL A 11 -3.06 24.19 -18.47
CA VAL A 11 -1.79 23.45 -18.28
C VAL A 11 -1.47 23.20 -16.80
N PRO A 12 -1.52 24.18 -15.88
CA PRO A 12 -1.24 23.91 -14.46
C PRO A 12 -2.21 22.89 -13.84
N ILE A 13 -3.48 22.91 -14.28
CA ILE A 13 -4.50 21.96 -13.81
C ILE A 13 -4.17 20.55 -14.30
N MET A 14 -3.82 20.40 -15.58
CA MET A 14 -3.43 19.11 -16.15
C MET A 14 -2.17 18.54 -15.49
N VAL A 15 -1.17 19.38 -15.22
CA VAL A 15 0.05 18.97 -14.50
C VAL A 15 -0.27 18.53 -13.07
N ALA A 16 -1.11 19.28 -12.35
CA ALA A 16 -1.53 18.94 -10.99
C ALA A 16 -2.25 17.58 -10.93
N VAL A 17 -3.18 17.31 -11.85
CA VAL A 17 -3.88 16.03 -11.93
C VAL A 17 -2.90 14.88 -12.17
N VAL A 18 -1.95 15.04 -13.09
CA VAL A 18 -0.94 14.01 -13.38
C VAL A 18 -0.07 13.73 -12.15
N VAL A 19 0.39 14.76 -11.44
CA VAL A 19 1.19 14.60 -10.22
C VAL A 19 0.40 13.87 -9.13
N ILE A 20 -0.86 14.26 -8.90
CA ILE A 20 -1.73 13.61 -7.92
C ILE A 20 -1.92 12.13 -8.25
N VAL A 21 -2.21 11.80 -9.51
CA VAL A 21 -2.35 10.39 -9.96
C VAL A 21 -1.05 9.61 -9.75
N LEU A 22 0.11 10.18 -10.08
CA LEU A 22 1.41 9.55 -9.87
C LEU A 22 1.70 9.30 -8.38
N LEU A 23 1.37 10.26 -7.51
CA LEU A 23 1.51 10.11 -6.05
C LEU A 23 0.60 8.98 -5.52
N PHE A 24 -0.67 8.93 -5.94
CA PHE A 24 -1.58 7.86 -5.55
C PHE A 24 -1.16 6.48 -6.07
N ARG A 25 -0.59 6.39 -7.28
CA ARG A 25 -0.03 5.13 -7.80
C ARG A 25 1.20 4.68 -7.01
N GLY A 26 2.02 5.61 -6.50
CA GLY A 26 3.18 5.32 -5.67
C GLY A 26 2.84 4.88 -4.25
N CYS A 27 1.78 5.43 -3.64
CA CYS A 27 1.42 5.11 -2.25
C CYS A 27 0.84 3.70 -2.06
N CYS A 28 0.18 3.13 -3.08
CA CYS A 28 -0.36 1.77 -3.03
C CYS A 28 0.55 0.71 -3.68
N GLY A 29 1.65 1.14 -4.29
CA GLY A 29 2.69 0.27 -4.82
C GLY A 29 3.56 -0.28 -3.71
N GLY A 30 2.98 -1.15 -2.87
CA GLY A 30 3.74 -1.96 -1.93
C GLY A 30 4.78 -2.73 -2.73
N ALA A 31 6.00 -2.19 -2.76
CA ALA A 31 7.15 -2.87 -3.32
C ALA A 31 7.10 -4.30 -2.78
N SER A 32 6.98 -5.28 -3.68
CA SER A 32 7.00 -6.69 -3.35
C SER A 32 8.38 -7.06 -2.81
N LYS A 33 8.73 -6.51 -1.64
CA LYS A 33 9.78 -7.02 -0.77
C LYS A 33 9.27 -8.41 -0.44
N SER A 34 9.93 -9.42 -1.02
CA SER A 34 9.75 -10.84 -0.70
C SER A 34 9.37 -10.95 0.78
N VAL A 35 8.08 -11.15 1.04
CA VAL A 35 7.54 -11.04 2.39
C VAL A 35 8.18 -12.16 3.19
N LYS A 36 9.03 -11.82 4.15
CA LYS A 36 9.72 -12.82 4.96
C LYS A 36 8.65 -13.61 5.71
N THR A 37 8.42 -14.85 5.31
CA THR A 37 7.45 -15.73 5.96
C THR A 37 8.12 -16.50 7.09
N MET A 38 7.35 -16.89 8.10
CA MET A 38 7.78 -17.76 9.19
C MET A 38 6.73 -18.84 9.47
N LYS A 39 7.15 -19.92 10.14
CA LYS A 39 6.21 -20.93 10.65
C LYS A 39 5.38 -20.31 11.78
N ALA A 40 4.07 -20.52 11.74
CA ALA A 40 3.15 -19.94 12.70
C ALA A 40 3.30 -20.63 14.07
N PRO A 41 3.61 -19.92 15.17
CA PRO A 41 3.75 -20.55 16.48
C PRO A 41 2.44 -21.21 16.93
N GLY A 42 2.46 -22.50 17.27
CA GLY A 42 1.26 -23.23 17.69
C GLY A 42 0.27 -23.57 16.55
N ARG A 43 0.61 -23.34 15.28
CA ARG A 43 -0.20 -23.75 14.12
C ARG A 43 0.67 -24.37 13.02
N ASN A 44 0.11 -25.27 12.21
CA ASN A 44 0.87 -25.95 11.16
C ASN A 44 0.76 -25.28 9.78
N TYR A 45 0.89 -23.94 9.73
CA TYR A 45 0.98 -23.18 8.48
C TYR A 45 2.06 -22.10 8.57
N ARG A 46 2.29 -21.38 7.45
CA ARG A 46 3.26 -20.27 7.37
C ARG A 46 2.53 -18.94 7.26
N MET A 47 3.02 -17.91 7.95
CA MET A 47 2.47 -16.56 7.89
C MET A 47 3.54 -15.50 7.59
N PRO A 48 3.15 -14.33 7.08
CA PRO A 48 4.02 -13.17 7.02
C PRO A 48 4.57 -12.83 8.41
N ARG A 49 5.90 -12.75 8.53
CA ARG A 49 6.56 -12.38 9.79
C ARG A 49 6.15 -10.97 10.24
N SER A 50 5.94 -10.06 9.29
CA SER A 50 5.48 -8.68 9.56
C SER A 50 4.13 -8.63 10.28
N ASN A 51 3.19 -9.49 9.91
CA ASN A 51 1.87 -9.51 10.56
C ASN A 51 1.97 -9.93 12.04
N PHE A 52 2.86 -10.89 12.33
CA PHE A 52 3.12 -11.32 13.70
C PHE A 52 3.86 -10.26 14.51
N GLU A 53 4.89 -9.64 13.93
CA GLU A 53 5.66 -8.58 14.59
C GLU A 53 4.81 -7.33 14.84
N ALA A 54 3.87 -7.01 13.94
CA ALA A 54 2.96 -5.88 14.10
C ALA A 54 1.99 -6.04 15.28
N ASN A 55 1.48 -7.25 15.52
CA ASN A 55 0.58 -7.51 16.64
C ASN A 55 0.64 -8.97 17.13
N PRO A 56 1.63 -9.32 17.96
CA PRO A 56 1.78 -10.69 18.46
C PRO A 56 0.64 -11.08 19.41
N SER A 57 0.11 -10.14 20.19
CA SER A 57 -0.99 -10.38 21.13
C SER A 57 -2.26 -10.81 20.43
N ALA A 58 -2.62 -10.18 19.30
CA ALA A 58 -3.77 -10.56 18.50
C ALA A 58 -3.64 -11.97 17.93
N TYR A 59 -2.43 -12.35 17.48
CA TYR A 59 -2.16 -13.72 17.02
C TYR A 59 -2.43 -14.75 18.12
N PHE A 60 -1.89 -14.55 19.33
CA PHE A 60 -2.12 -15.47 20.45
C PHE A 60 -3.53 -15.43 21.00
N ARG A 61 -4.26 -14.32 20.86
CA ARG A 61 -5.69 -14.26 21.20
C ARG A 61 -6.50 -15.16 20.26
N GLY A 62 -6.30 -15.02 18.95
CA GLY A 62 -6.94 -15.91 17.97
C GLY A 62 -6.49 -17.36 18.07
N LEU A 63 -5.33 -17.63 18.68
CA LEU A 63 -4.90 -19.00 19.00
C LEU A 63 -5.71 -19.64 20.13
N ARG A 64 -6.27 -18.85 21.06
CA ARG A 64 -7.09 -19.37 22.17
C ARG A 64 -8.56 -19.57 21.79
N GLU A 65 -8.99 -18.96 20.69
CA GLU A 65 -10.37 -18.99 20.20
C GLU A 65 -10.64 -20.20 19.27
N GLY A 66 -9.61 -20.96 18.89
CA GLY A 66 -9.73 -22.16 18.04
C GLY A 66 -9.35 -23.41 18.78
#